data_AF-A0A442HJ08-F1
#
_entry.id   AF-A0A442HJ08-F1
#
_cell.length_a   1.000
_cell.length_b   1.000
_cell.length_c   1.000
_cell.angle_alpha   90.00
_cell.angle_beta   90.00
_cell.angle_gamma   90.00
#
_symmetry.space_group_name_H-M   'P 1'
#
loop_
_entity.id
_entity.type
_entity.pdbx_description
1 polymer ?
#
loop_
_entity_poly.entity_id
_entity_poly.type
_entity_poly.pdbx_seq_one_letter_code
_entity_poly.pdbx_strand_id
1 'polypeptide(L)'
;MRVRELKRMLLPSKFDPTGSYKDPLRVTTRALSFRVLTHAEVETYFEDRVLEVAATALDAWEASKFVSVVTFHLIGFGGRSTDRPPETLHATEQNKLKEWPSKTSIDDRFSKCVSEFHKRIKFENHGVKERNIMEMFVPIGFDMGMCDPIFLQTMNNFGEARGAVAHTSGKGHVQKAVDPKDEYTTLQKIIASLETIDVEFDRLLRASKAPK
;
A
#
# COMPACT_ATOMS: atom_id res chain seq x y z
N MET A 1 7.61 -8.61 -8.09
CA MET A 1 6.40 -8.38 -8.92
C MET A 1 6.39 -9.28 -10.16
N ARG A 2 5.25 -9.91 -10.46
CA ARG A 2 5.06 -10.86 -11.59
C ARG A 2 4.68 -10.21 -12.93
N VAL A 3 4.94 -8.91 -13.08
CA VAL A 3 4.48 -8.10 -14.23
C VAL A 3 4.93 -8.65 -15.59
N ARG A 4 6.15 -9.19 -15.69
CA ARG A 4 6.67 -9.75 -16.96
C ARG A 4 5.84 -10.95 -17.43
N GLU A 5 5.39 -11.78 -16.49
CA GLU A 5 4.54 -12.94 -16.79
C GLU A 5 3.15 -12.49 -17.21
N LEU A 6 2.55 -11.53 -16.49
CA LEU A 6 1.25 -10.95 -16.83
C LEU A 6 1.25 -10.35 -18.24
N LYS A 7 2.31 -9.60 -18.59
CA LYS A 7 2.48 -9.05 -19.95
C LYS A 7 2.49 -10.18 -20.98
N ARG A 8 3.31 -11.20 -20.77
CA ARG A 8 3.48 -12.32 -21.70
C ARG A 8 2.17 -13.11 -21.91
N MET A 9 1.37 -13.27 -20.85
CA MET A 9 0.14 -14.06 -20.90
C MET A 9 -1.05 -13.29 -21.49
N LEU A 10 -1.15 -11.99 -21.20
CA LEU A 10 -2.37 -11.22 -21.43
C LEU A 10 -2.24 -10.24 -22.59
N LEU A 11 -1.07 -9.64 -22.81
CA LEU A 11 -0.90 -8.64 -23.85
C LEU A 11 -0.36 -9.23 -25.15
N PRO A 12 -0.65 -8.60 -26.31
CA PRO A 12 -0.04 -8.99 -27.58
C PRO A 12 1.50 -8.94 -27.52
N SER A 13 2.16 -9.87 -28.20
CA SER A 13 3.64 -9.88 -28.31
C SER A 13 4.17 -8.70 -29.14
N LYS A 14 3.38 -8.24 -30.12
CA LYS A 14 3.60 -7.02 -30.89
C LYS A 14 2.33 -6.17 -30.82
N PHE A 15 2.48 -4.91 -30.44
CA PHE A 15 1.37 -3.95 -30.47
C PHE A 15 1.13 -3.49 -31.91
N ASP A 16 -0.14 -3.40 -32.30
CA ASP A 16 -0.50 -2.84 -33.61
C ASP A 16 -0.39 -1.30 -33.53
N PRO A 17 0.38 -0.63 -34.41
CA PRO A 17 0.53 0.83 -34.37
C PRO A 17 -0.79 1.60 -34.54
N THR A 18 -1.78 0.98 -35.17
CA THR A 18 -3.09 1.57 -35.45
C THR A 18 -4.16 1.18 -34.42
N GLY A 19 -3.81 0.28 -33.48
CA GLY A 19 -4.78 -0.32 -32.55
C GLY A 19 -5.76 -1.31 -33.21
N SER A 20 -5.56 -1.64 -34.49
CA SER A 20 -6.45 -2.52 -35.26
C SER A 20 -6.05 -3.98 -35.09
N TYR A 21 -6.62 -4.65 -34.08
CA TYR A 21 -6.36 -6.07 -33.83
C TYR A 21 -7.33 -6.97 -34.61
N LYS A 22 -6.87 -8.15 -35.05
CA LYS A 22 -7.71 -9.15 -35.75
C LYS A 22 -8.91 -9.64 -34.92
N ASP A 23 -8.75 -9.67 -33.61
CA ASP A 23 -9.79 -10.03 -32.63
C ASP A 23 -9.85 -8.96 -31.54
N PRO A 24 -10.54 -7.82 -31.80
CA PRO A 24 -10.56 -6.68 -30.89
C PRO A 24 -11.13 -7.05 -29.52
N LEU A 25 -12.21 -7.83 -29.48
CA LEU A 25 -12.90 -8.20 -28.24
C LEU A 25 -12.00 -9.01 -27.31
N ARG A 26 -11.28 -10.00 -27.84
CA ARG A 26 -10.33 -10.80 -27.05
C ARG A 26 -9.16 -9.95 -26.56
N VAL A 27 -8.62 -9.07 -27.40
CA VAL A 27 -7.50 -8.20 -27.01
C VAL A 27 -7.94 -7.22 -25.91
N THR A 28 -9.07 -6.56 -26.07
CA THR A 28 -9.65 -5.67 -25.06
C THR A 28 -9.91 -6.41 -23.74
N THR A 29 -10.53 -7.59 -23.79
CA THR A 29 -10.79 -8.39 -22.57
C THR A 29 -9.50 -8.72 -21.83
N ARG A 30 -8.47 -9.17 -22.55
CA ARG A 30 -7.18 -9.49 -21.93
C ARG A 30 -6.44 -8.26 -21.42
N ALA A 31 -6.55 -7.12 -22.10
CA ALA A 31 -5.99 -5.85 -21.62
C ALA A 31 -6.65 -5.40 -20.31
N LEU A 32 -7.98 -5.57 -20.19
CA LEU A 32 -8.71 -5.32 -18.95
C LEU A 32 -8.28 -6.27 -17.82
N SER A 33 -8.13 -7.57 -18.12
CA SER A 33 -7.58 -8.53 -17.14
C SER A 33 -6.17 -8.16 -16.71
N PHE A 34 -5.33 -7.71 -17.64
CA PHE A 34 -3.99 -7.23 -17.35
C PHE A 34 -4.02 -6.06 -16.38
N ARG A 35 -4.85 -5.05 -16.62
CA ARG A 35 -5.04 -3.90 -15.72
C ARG A 35 -5.42 -4.33 -14.29
N VAL A 36 -6.41 -5.21 -14.15
CA VAL A 36 -6.87 -5.66 -12.83
C VAL A 36 -5.78 -6.42 -12.08
N LEU A 37 -5.08 -7.32 -12.76
CA LEU A 37 -4.04 -8.14 -12.13
C LEU A 37 -2.78 -7.35 -11.80
N THR A 38 -2.36 -6.42 -12.66
CA THR A 38 -1.20 -5.57 -12.37
C THR A 38 -1.48 -4.56 -11.27
N HIS A 39 -2.72 -4.09 -11.16
CA HIS A 39 -3.14 -3.29 -10.02
C HIS A 39 -3.01 -4.07 -8.70
N ALA A 40 -3.51 -5.30 -8.64
CA ALA A 40 -3.36 -6.14 -7.47
C ALA A 40 -1.88 -6.39 -7.12
N GLU A 41 -1.01 -6.61 -8.11
CA GLU A 41 0.43 -6.78 -7.88
C GLU A 41 1.10 -5.52 -7.30
N VAL A 42 0.76 -4.31 -7.78
CA VAL A 42 1.31 -3.06 -7.25
C VAL A 42 0.77 -2.77 -5.84
N GLU A 43 -0.50 -3.08 -5.59
CA GLU A 43 -1.12 -2.98 -4.27
C GLU A 43 -0.42 -3.89 -3.26
N THR A 44 -0.33 -5.18 -3.56
CA THR A 44 0.38 -6.16 -2.72
C THR A 44 1.83 -5.77 -2.50
N TYR A 45 2.51 -5.21 -3.51
CA TYR A 45 3.88 -4.72 -3.37
C TYR A 45 4.00 -3.65 -2.27
N PHE A 46 3.17 -2.61 -2.33
CA PHE A 46 3.20 -1.56 -1.31
C PHE A 46 2.81 -2.08 0.08
N GLU A 47 1.78 -2.91 0.15
CA GLU A 47 1.35 -3.52 1.41
C GLU A 47 2.48 -4.33 2.06
N ASP A 48 3.16 -5.18 1.29
CA ASP A 48 4.24 -6.00 1.84
C ASP A 48 5.42 -5.14 2.31
N ARG A 49 5.78 -4.08 1.56
CA ARG A 49 6.87 -3.17 1.94
C ARG A 49 6.58 -2.38 3.21
N VAL A 50 5.38 -1.82 3.36
CA VAL A 50 5.04 -1.07 4.58
C VAL A 50 4.95 -1.98 5.81
N LEU A 51 4.46 -3.21 5.63
CA LEU A 51 4.37 -4.17 6.71
C LEU A 51 5.73 -4.70 7.14
N GLU A 52 6.66 -4.91 6.20
CA GLU A 52 8.04 -5.28 6.51
C GLU A 52 8.73 -4.20 7.37
N VAL A 53 8.58 -2.92 7.00
CA VAL A 53 9.13 -1.79 7.76
C VAL A 53 8.53 -1.72 9.16
N ALA A 54 7.21 -1.88 9.29
CA ALA A 54 6.52 -1.82 10.56
C ALA A 54 6.87 -3.00 11.48
N ALA A 55 6.93 -4.23 10.93
CA ALA A 55 7.35 -5.42 11.67
C ALA A 55 8.80 -5.29 12.17
N THR A 56 9.71 -4.80 11.33
CA THR A 56 11.11 -4.56 11.73
C THR A 56 11.22 -3.58 12.90
N ALA A 57 10.39 -2.52 12.91
CA ALA A 57 10.37 -1.57 14.02
C ALA A 57 9.79 -2.18 15.31
N LEU A 58 8.81 -3.08 15.20
CA LEU A 58 8.27 -3.84 16.32
C LEU A 58 9.33 -4.78 16.91
N ASP A 59 10.00 -5.57 16.06
CA ASP A 59 11.04 -6.52 16.49
C ASP A 59 12.18 -5.80 17.22
N ALA A 60 12.64 -4.64 16.70
CA ALA A 60 13.70 -3.85 17.33
C ALA A 60 13.26 -3.26 18.69
N TRP A 61 12.00 -2.86 18.81
CA TRP A 61 11.43 -2.42 20.08
C TRP A 61 11.32 -3.56 21.09
N GLU A 62 10.83 -4.73 20.67
CA GLU A 62 10.68 -5.89 21.56
C GLU A 62 12.03 -6.39 22.06
N ALA A 63 13.05 -6.41 21.19
CA ALA A 63 14.39 -6.88 21.51
C ALA A 63 15.16 -5.95 22.46
N SER A 64 15.12 -4.62 22.22
CA SER A 64 16.02 -3.69 22.92
C SER A 64 15.40 -2.33 23.25
N LYS A 65 14.09 -2.17 23.09
CA LYS A 65 13.38 -0.88 23.22
C LYS A 65 13.96 0.19 22.30
N PHE A 66 14.50 -0.21 21.14
CA PHE A 66 15.04 0.73 20.18
C PHE A 66 13.90 1.57 19.58
N VAL A 67 14.10 2.90 19.57
CA VAL A 67 13.10 3.85 19.06
C VAL A 67 13.60 4.43 17.76
N SER A 68 13.04 3.96 16.66
CA SER A 68 13.30 4.50 15.32
C SER A 68 12.31 5.62 14.97
N VAL A 69 12.58 6.33 13.86
CA VAL A 69 11.60 7.25 13.28
C VAL A 69 10.27 6.54 12.94
N VAL A 70 10.35 5.28 12.52
CA VAL A 70 9.18 4.44 12.22
C VAL A 70 8.37 4.17 13.48
N THR A 71 9.03 3.85 14.60
CA THR A 71 8.39 3.67 15.91
C THR A 71 7.60 4.92 16.30
N PHE A 72 8.21 6.10 16.16
CA PHE A 72 7.55 7.37 16.47
C PHE A 72 6.31 7.62 15.60
N HIS A 73 6.41 7.39 14.28
CA HIS A 73 5.29 7.59 13.36
C HIS A 73 4.16 6.59 13.60
N LEU A 74 4.46 5.32 13.84
CA LEU A 74 3.44 4.30 14.14
C LEU A 74 2.70 4.63 15.44
N ILE A 75 3.38 5.20 16.43
CA ILE A 75 2.73 5.67 17.67
C ILE A 75 1.84 6.89 17.39
N GLY A 76 2.29 7.84 16.57
CA GLY A 76 1.57 9.08 16.27
C GLY A 76 0.39 8.91 15.31
N PHE A 77 0.51 8.02 14.32
CA PHE A 77 -0.44 7.83 13.22
C PHE A 77 -1.07 6.43 13.20
N GLY A 78 -0.79 5.58 14.19
CA GLY A 78 -1.38 4.24 14.32
C GLY A 78 -2.90 4.25 14.49
N GLY A 79 -3.51 5.41 14.78
CA GLY A 79 -4.96 5.57 14.95
C GLY A 79 -5.42 5.46 16.41
N ARG A 80 -4.48 5.46 17.36
CA ARG A 80 -4.78 5.51 18.80
C ARG A 80 -4.67 6.92 19.35
N SER A 81 -5.58 7.26 20.25
CA SER A 81 -5.56 8.56 20.92
C SER A 81 -4.25 8.78 21.68
N THR A 82 -3.74 10.00 21.64
CA THR A 82 -2.60 10.50 22.43
C THR A 82 -3.11 11.25 23.66
N ASP A 83 -4.04 10.63 24.39
CA ASP A 83 -4.60 11.22 25.62
C ASP A 83 -3.54 11.31 26.72
N ARG A 84 -3.86 12.11 27.74
CA ARG A 84 -3.06 12.12 28.98
C ARG A 84 -3.08 10.73 29.64
N PRO A 85 -1.99 10.36 30.35
CA PRO A 85 -1.96 9.12 31.11
C PRO A 85 -3.07 9.10 32.17
N PRO A 86 -3.55 7.91 32.58
CA PRO A 86 -4.55 7.79 33.63
C PRO A 86 -4.00 8.26 34.99
N GLU A 87 -4.89 8.67 35.89
CA GLU A 87 -4.54 9.12 37.25
C GLU A 87 -4.03 7.97 38.14
N THR A 88 -4.35 6.73 37.80
CA THR A 88 -3.99 5.52 38.55
C THR A 88 -3.28 4.50 37.67
N LEU A 89 -2.38 3.72 38.27
CA LEU A 89 -1.70 2.62 37.57
C LEU A 89 -2.64 1.45 37.23
N HIS A 90 -3.70 1.25 38.01
CA HIS A 90 -4.65 0.15 37.88
C HIS A 90 -6.05 0.64 37.51
N ALA A 91 -6.79 -0.19 36.78
CA ALA A 91 -8.16 0.13 36.39
C ALA A 91 -9.06 0.21 37.63
N THR A 92 -9.86 1.28 37.70
CA THR A 92 -10.86 1.48 38.76
C THR A 92 -12.15 0.69 38.51
N GLU A 93 -12.43 0.34 37.24
CA GLU A 93 -13.61 -0.40 36.82
C GLU A 93 -13.22 -1.73 36.15
N GLN A 94 -13.94 -2.82 36.48
CA GLN A 94 -13.65 -4.16 35.95
C GLN A 94 -13.75 -4.25 34.42
N ASN A 95 -14.68 -3.54 33.80
CA ASN A 95 -14.87 -3.51 32.35
C ASN A 95 -13.68 -2.88 31.59
N LYS A 96 -12.84 -2.07 32.25
CA LYS A 96 -11.68 -1.39 31.65
C LYS A 96 -10.38 -2.19 31.77
N LEU A 97 -10.36 -3.29 32.53
CA LEU A 97 -9.15 -4.08 32.79
C LEU A 97 -8.40 -4.52 31.52
N LYS A 98 -9.11 -4.88 30.45
CA LYS A 98 -8.51 -5.34 29.19
C LYS A 98 -7.84 -4.22 28.38
N GLU A 99 -8.35 -3.01 28.47
CA GLU A 99 -7.84 -1.85 27.72
C GLU A 99 -6.80 -1.07 28.52
N TRP A 100 -6.77 -1.27 29.84
CA TRP A 100 -5.90 -0.55 30.76
C TRP A 100 -4.41 -0.61 30.41
N PRO A 101 -3.84 -1.76 29.98
CA PRO A 101 -2.43 -1.82 29.59
C PRO A 101 -2.08 -0.82 28.50
N SER A 102 -2.99 -0.50 27.57
CA SER A 102 -2.72 0.48 26.49
C SER A 102 -2.61 1.91 26.99
N LYS A 103 -3.09 2.16 28.21
CA LYS A 103 -3.08 3.47 28.87
C LYS A 103 -1.87 3.65 29.78
N THR A 104 -1.26 2.56 30.24
CA THR A 104 -0.17 2.61 31.24
C THR A 104 1.14 1.99 30.78
N SER A 105 1.11 1.11 29.77
CA SER A 105 2.28 0.46 29.20
C SER A 105 2.51 0.92 27.77
N ILE A 106 3.69 1.49 27.54
CA ILE A 106 4.11 1.89 26.19
C ILE A 106 4.33 0.67 25.28
N ASP A 107 4.69 -0.49 25.85
CA ASP A 107 4.85 -1.74 25.12
C ASP A 107 3.53 -2.23 24.54
N ASP A 108 2.48 -2.29 25.37
CA ASP A 108 1.15 -2.68 24.91
C ASP A 108 0.59 -1.65 23.92
N ARG A 109 0.81 -0.36 24.19
CA ARG A 109 0.37 0.72 23.30
C ARG A 109 1.02 0.60 21.93
N PHE A 110 2.34 0.44 21.85
CA PHE A 110 3.04 0.34 20.58
C PHE A 110 2.64 -0.93 19.82
N SER A 111 2.61 -2.08 20.48
CA SER A 111 2.19 -3.36 19.88
C SER A 111 0.79 -3.27 19.26
N LYS A 112 -0.15 -2.57 19.92
CA LYS A 112 -1.49 -2.34 19.38
C LYS A 112 -1.52 -1.36 18.22
N CYS A 113 -0.73 -0.29 18.24
CA CYS A 113 -0.59 0.60 17.08
C CYS A 113 -0.10 -0.17 15.84
N VAL A 114 0.90 -1.04 15.99
CA VAL A 114 1.40 -1.89 14.89
C VAL A 114 0.33 -2.87 14.43
N SER A 115 -0.38 -3.52 15.37
CA SER A 115 -1.46 -4.47 15.06
C SER A 115 -2.62 -3.82 14.30
N GLU A 116 -3.03 -2.60 14.70
CA GLU A 116 -4.08 -1.84 14.01
C GLU A 116 -3.64 -1.36 12.64
N PHE A 117 -2.40 -0.88 12.52
CA PHE A 117 -1.81 -0.55 11.22
C PHE A 117 -1.81 -1.77 10.31
N HIS A 118 -1.32 -2.92 10.78
CA HIS A 118 -1.30 -4.17 10.02
C HIS A 118 -2.72 -4.58 9.57
N LYS A 119 -3.70 -4.48 10.47
CA LYS A 119 -5.11 -4.77 10.14
C LYS A 119 -5.62 -3.85 9.03
N ARG A 120 -5.38 -2.54 9.14
CA ARG A 120 -5.79 -1.56 8.14
C ARG A 120 -5.18 -1.88 6.77
N ILE A 121 -3.90 -2.20 6.74
CA ILE A 121 -3.20 -2.49 5.47
C ILE A 121 -3.69 -3.80 4.85
N LYS A 122 -3.82 -4.90 5.60
CA LYS A 122 -4.19 -6.20 5.01
C LYS A 122 -5.68 -6.38 4.73
N PHE A 123 -6.56 -5.73 5.48
CA PHE A 123 -8.00 -6.02 5.41
C PHE A 123 -8.87 -4.83 4.98
N GLU A 124 -8.38 -3.60 5.13
CA GLU A 124 -9.17 -2.39 4.88
C GLU A 124 -8.64 -1.58 3.68
N ASN A 125 -7.39 -1.84 3.25
CA ASN A 125 -6.85 -1.27 2.03
C ASN A 125 -7.43 -1.97 0.79
N HIS A 126 -7.91 -1.17 -0.16
CA HIS A 126 -8.56 -1.64 -1.38
C HIS A 126 -8.10 -0.81 -2.59
N GLY A 127 -6.81 -0.49 -2.62
CA GLY A 127 -6.17 0.02 -3.81
C GLY A 127 -4.93 0.85 -3.54
N VAL A 128 -4.60 1.66 -4.54
CA VAL A 128 -3.32 2.36 -4.64
C VAL A 128 -3.46 3.84 -4.96
N LYS A 129 -4.65 4.41 -4.76
CA LYS A 129 -4.86 5.86 -4.95
C LYS A 129 -4.08 6.64 -3.89
N GLU A 130 -3.96 7.95 -4.08
CA GLU A 130 -3.26 8.84 -3.15
C GLU A 130 -3.74 8.66 -1.70
N ARG A 131 -5.04 8.55 -1.46
CA ARG A 131 -5.59 8.26 -0.11
C ARG A 131 -5.02 6.94 0.46
N ASN A 132 -4.95 5.88 -0.35
CA ASN A 132 -4.40 4.60 0.08
C ASN A 132 -2.89 4.71 0.36
N ILE A 133 -2.16 5.41 -0.50
CA ILE A 133 -0.73 5.66 -0.32
C ILE A 133 -0.48 6.44 0.97
N MET A 134 -1.25 7.50 1.25
CA MET A 134 -1.18 8.27 2.50
C MET A 134 -1.39 7.38 3.72
N GLU A 135 -2.44 6.54 3.70
CA GLU A 135 -2.77 5.62 4.80
C GLU A 135 -1.71 4.53 5.02
N MET A 136 -0.95 4.17 3.98
CA MET A 136 0.14 3.20 4.03
C MET A 136 1.49 3.83 4.44
N PHE A 137 1.85 4.98 3.88
CA PHE A 137 3.21 5.51 3.89
C PHE A 137 3.46 6.46 5.06
N VAL A 138 2.49 7.32 5.38
CA VAL A 138 2.63 8.28 6.48
C VAL A 138 2.85 7.59 7.83
N PRO A 139 2.13 6.50 8.18
CA PRO A 139 2.31 5.87 9.49
C PRO A 139 3.68 5.21 9.71
N ILE A 140 4.43 4.91 8.64
CA ILE A 140 5.78 4.38 8.76
C ILE A 140 6.86 5.48 8.66
N GLY A 141 6.47 6.75 8.53
CA GLY A 141 7.40 7.88 8.42
C GLY A 141 8.11 7.97 7.08
N PHE A 142 7.47 7.51 6.01
CA PHE A 142 7.95 7.66 4.64
C PHE A 142 8.01 9.13 4.23
N ASP A 143 9.12 9.53 3.61
CA ASP A 143 9.24 10.87 3.05
C ASP A 143 8.34 11.03 1.82
N MET A 144 7.20 11.70 2.01
CA MET A 144 6.24 11.95 0.95
C MET A 144 6.78 12.86 -0.16
N GLY A 145 7.91 13.55 0.05
CA GLY A 145 8.63 14.25 -1.01
C GLY A 145 9.14 13.32 -2.12
N MET A 146 9.26 12.02 -1.84
CA MET A 146 9.61 10.99 -2.84
C MET A 146 8.43 10.59 -3.73
N CYS A 147 7.21 10.98 -3.36
CA CYS A 147 6.01 10.78 -4.17
C CYS A 147 5.66 12.08 -4.89
N ASP A 148 6.29 12.32 -6.04
CA ASP A 148 6.02 13.52 -6.82
C ASP A 148 4.55 13.60 -7.30
N PRO A 149 4.04 14.80 -7.66
CA PRO A 149 2.66 14.95 -8.12
C PRO A 149 2.31 14.13 -9.37
N ILE A 150 3.28 13.82 -10.22
CA ILE A 150 3.07 13.04 -11.45
C ILE A 150 2.81 11.57 -11.09
N PHE A 151 3.59 11.03 -10.14
CA PHE A 151 3.39 9.70 -9.59
C PHE A 151 2.02 9.59 -8.93
N LEU A 152 1.67 10.51 -8.01
CA LEU A 152 0.37 10.47 -7.33
C LEU A 152 -0.81 10.56 -8.31
N GLN A 153 -0.73 11.43 -9.31
CA GLN A 153 -1.74 11.50 -10.38
C GLN A 153 -1.81 10.20 -11.18
N THR A 154 -0.67 9.60 -11.50
CA THR A 154 -0.61 8.31 -12.23
C THR A 154 -1.28 7.20 -11.41
N MET A 155 -1.03 7.15 -10.11
CA MET A 155 -1.61 6.17 -9.19
C MET A 155 -3.13 6.36 -9.01
N ASN A 156 -3.60 7.61 -8.91
CA ASN A 156 -5.02 7.93 -8.90
C ASN A 156 -5.72 7.45 -10.18
N ASN A 157 -5.17 7.79 -11.34
CA ASN A 157 -5.69 7.36 -12.64
C ASN A 157 -5.69 5.83 -12.76
N PHE A 158 -4.64 5.17 -12.29
CA PHE A 158 -4.51 3.72 -12.32
C PHE A 158 -5.58 3.03 -11.46
N GLY A 159 -5.83 3.54 -10.25
CA GLY A 159 -6.91 3.05 -9.38
C GLY A 159 -8.32 3.31 -9.94
N GLU A 160 -8.55 4.48 -10.54
CA GLU A 160 -9.81 4.80 -11.21
C GLU A 160 -10.06 3.90 -12.41
N ALA A 161 -9.03 3.68 -13.22
CA ALA A 161 -9.07 2.82 -14.38
C ALA A 161 -9.45 1.38 -14.00
N ARG A 162 -8.95 0.85 -12.87
CA ARG A 162 -9.35 -0.45 -12.31
C ARG A 162 -10.80 -0.42 -11.82
N GLY A 163 -11.20 0.62 -11.10
CA GLY A 163 -12.57 0.79 -10.60
C GLY A 163 -13.62 0.80 -11.73
N ALA A 164 -13.32 1.46 -12.84
CA ALA A 164 -14.18 1.51 -14.02
C ALA A 164 -14.46 0.11 -14.58
N VAL A 165 -13.48 -0.81 -14.59
CA VAL A 165 -13.68 -2.20 -15.04
C VAL A 165 -14.61 -2.95 -14.10
N ALA A 166 -14.43 -2.81 -12.79
CA ALA A 166 -15.24 -3.49 -11.79
C ALA A 166 -16.72 -3.06 -11.83
N HIS A 167 -17.00 -1.77 -12.06
CA HIS A 167 -18.36 -1.24 -12.09
C HIS A 167 -19.08 -1.41 -13.43
N THR A 168 -18.36 -1.52 -14.55
CA THR A 168 -18.98 -1.73 -15.88
C THR A 168 -19.29 -3.19 -16.22
N SER A 169 -18.78 -4.14 -15.43
CA SER A 169 -19.01 -5.58 -15.63
C SER A 169 -20.48 -6.02 -15.45
N GLY A 170 -21.33 -5.19 -14.81
CA GLY A 170 -22.73 -5.53 -14.47
C GLY A 170 -23.82 -4.95 -15.38
N LYS A 171 -23.49 -4.04 -16.30
CA LYS A 171 -24.45 -3.44 -17.23
C LYS A 171 -23.82 -3.51 -18.61
N GLY A 172 -24.50 -4.11 -19.59
CA GLY A 172 -24.03 -4.36 -20.96
C GLY A 172 -23.68 -3.12 -21.81
N HIS A 173 -22.95 -2.17 -21.23
CA HIS A 173 -22.34 -1.05 -21.92
C HIS A 173 -21.12 -1.55 -22.67
N VAL A 174 -20.98 -1.06 -23.89
CA VAL A 174 -19.78 -1.22 -24.73
C VAL A 174 -18.56 -0.87 -23.87
N GLN A 175 -17.72 -1.88 -23.60
CA GLN A 175 -16.42 -1.65 -22.96
C GLN A 175 -15.68 -0.65 -23.85
N LYS A 176 -15.38 0.53 -23.31
CA LYS A 176 -14.52 1.50 -24.01
C LYS A 176 -13.24 0.75 -24.35
N ALA A 177 -12.97 0.55 -25.65
CA ALA A 177 -11.85 -0.25 -26.10
C ALA A 177 -10.57 0.30 -25.46
N VAL A 178 -9.88 -0.56 -24.71
CA VAL A 178 -8.60 -0.22 -24.07
C VAL A 178 -7.47 -0.64 -24.99
N ASP A 179 -6.49 0.23 -25.16
CA ASP A 179 -5.28 -0.12 -25.89
C ASP A 179 -4.32 -0.90 -24.97
N PRO A 180 -3.98 -2.17 -25.29
CA PRO A 180 -3.03 -2.94 -24.50
C PRO A 180 -1.64 -2.28 -24.39
N LYS A 181 -1.24 -1.44 -25.36
CA LYS A 181 0.01 -0.69 -25.34
C LYS A 181 -0.03 0.39 -24.27
N ASP A 182 -1.15 1.10 -24.13
CA ASP A 182 -1.32 2.15 -23.13
C ASP A 182 -1.34 1.57 -21.72
N GLU A 183 -2.00 0.43 -21.52
CA GLU A 183 -1.96 -0.31 -20.25
C GLU A 183 -0.53 -0.69 -19.86
N TYR A 184 0.23 -1.24 -20.81
CA TYR A 184 1.62 -1.61 -20.56
C TYR A 184 2.48 -0.39 -20.27
N THR A 185 2.32 0.69 -21.04
CA THR A 185 3.10 1.93 -20.90
C THR A 185 2.83 2.58 -19.54
N THR A 186 1.57 2.62 -19.11
CA THR A 186 1.19 3.13 -17.78
C THR A 186 1.89 2.34 -16.68
N LEU A 187 1.86 1.01 -16.75
CA LEU A 187 2.55 0.16 -15.77
C LEU A 187 4.07 0.34 -15.78
N GLN A 188 4.69 0.53 -16.95
CA GLN A 188 6.13 0.79 -17.03
C GLN A 188 6.50 2.12 -16.35
N LYS A 189 5.67 3.16 -16.49
CA LYS A 189 5.88 4.43 -15.77
C LYS A 189 5.81 4.23 -14.26
N ILE A 190 4.82 3.49 -13.78
CA ILE A 190 4.69 3.15 -12.36
C ILE A 190 5.95 2.43 -11.87
N ILE A 191 6.39 1.38 -12.57
CA ILE A 191 7.59 0.61 -12.20
C ILE A 191 8.84 1.49 -12.16
N ALA A 192 9.00 2.42 -13.10
CA ALA A 192 10.12 3.34 -13.08
C ALA A 192 10.08 4.27 -11.85
N SER A 193 8.89 4.77 -11.47
CA SER A 193 8.73 5.56 -10.25
C SER A 193 8.97 4.75 -8.96
N LEU A 194 8.75 3.43 -8.98
CA LEU A 194 9.01 2.58 -7.83
C LEU A 194 10.50 2.56 -7.44
N GLU A 195 11.43 2.77 -8.38
CA GLU A 195 12.87 2.79 -8.07
C GLU A 195 13.22 3.84 -7.01
N THR A 196 12.68 5.06 -7.13
CA THR A 196 12.88 6.13 -6.15
C THR A 196 12.19 5.82 -4.82
N ILE A 197 10.99 5.26 -4.88
CA ILE A 197 10.20 4.88 -3.71
C ILE A 197 10.90 3.77 -2.91
N ASP A 198 11.53 2.83 -3.60
CA ASP A 198 12.25 1.70 -3.00
C ASP A 198 13.47 2.13 -2.21
N VAL A 199 14.19 3.16 -2.70
CA VAL A 199 15.30 3.77 -1.98
C VAL A 199 14.86 4.27 -0.60
N GLU A 200 13.67 4.88 -0.53
CA GLU A 200 13.12 5.39 0.71
C GLU A 200 12.62 4.27 1.64
N PHE A 201 11.97 3.23 1.09
CA PHE A 201 11.62 2.06 1.88
C PHE A 201 12.87 1.37 2.47
N ASP A 202 13.92 1.23 1.68
CA ASP A 202 15.18 0.64 2.13
C ASP A 202 15.88 1.51 3.18
N ARG A 203 15.77 2.84 3.08
CA ARG A 203 16.25 3.77 4.11
C ARG A 203 15.50 3.54 5.41
N LEU A 204 14.17 3.48 5.38
CA LEU A 204 13.35 3.21 6.57
C LEU A 204 13.65 1.85 7.17
N LEU A 205 13.73 0.80 6.35
CA LEU A 205 14.01 -0.56 6.81
C LEU A 205 15.36 -0.66 7.53
N ARG A 206 16.39 0.03 7.03
CA ARG A 206 17.68 0.14 7.73
C ARG A 206 17.56 0.94 9.02
N ALA A 207 16.83 2.06 9.01
CA ALA A 207 16.64 2.92 10.18
C ALA A 207 15.78 2.28 11.28
N SER A 208 14.94 1.29 10.94
CA SER A 208 14.14 0.53 11.91
C SER A 208 14.96 -0.50 12.70
N LYS A 209 16.12 -0.91 12.18
CA LYS A 209 16.96 -1.93 12.85
C LYS A 209 17.73 -1.30 14.00
N ALA A 210 17.73 -1.97 15.15
CA ALA A 210 18.58 -1.59 16.26
C ALA A 210 20.06 -1.66 15.83
N PRO A 211 20.89 -0.67 16.20
CA PRO A 211 22.33 -0.75 15.99
C PRO A 211 22.89 -1.97 16.73
N LYS A 212 23.83 -2.67 16.07
CA LYS A 212 24.57 -3.78 16.67
C LYS A 212 25.63 -3.29 17.64
#